data_AF-A0AA96Y237-F1
#
_entry.id   AF-A0AA96Y237-F1
#
_cell.length_a   1.000
_cell.length_b   1.000
_cell.length_c   1.000
_cell.angle_alpha   90.00
_cell.angle_beta   90.00
_cell.angle_gamma   90.00
#
_symmetry.space_group_name_H-M   'P 1'
#
loop_
_entity.id
_entity.type
_entity.pdbx_description
1 polymer ?
#
loop_
_entity_poly.entity_id
_entity_poly.type
_entity_poly.pdbx_seq_one_letter_code
_entity_poly.pdbx_strand_id
1 'polypeptide(L)'
;MSNPVLVLHRRVKNLEQGILHCREIELQLTEDGRHLLLSRYLELYSHDQVGACDIQNYRVPLASMIRWMVSHGERMSPLVR
;
A
#
# COMPACT_ATOMS: atom_id res chain seq x y z
N MET A 1 12.17 -9.17 -14.54
CA MET A 1 12.21 -9.49 -13.09
C MET A 1 11.29 -8.51 -12.40
N SER A 2 10.30 -8.95 -11.60
CA SER A 2 9.37 -8.01 -10.96
C SER A 2 10.09 -7.16 -9.91
N ASN A 3 9.88 -5.85 -9.92
CA ASN A 3 10.41 -4.97 -8.89
C ASN A 3 9.90 -5.37 -7.49
N PRO A 4 10.69 -5.15 -6.43
CA PRO A 4 10.26 -5.43 -5.07
C PRO A 4 9.01 -4.61 -4.71
N VAL A 5 8.14 -5.20 -3.90
CA VAL A 5 6.94 -4.55 -3.37
C VAL A 5 7.31 -3.82 -2.08
N LEU A 6 6.89 -2.56 -1.96
CA LEU A 6 7.01 -1.77 -0.75
C LEU A 6 5.68 -1.80 0.01
N VAL A 7 5.68 -2.41 1.19
CA VAL A 7 4.54 -2.33 2.12
C VAL A 7 4.56 -0.97 2.80
N LEU A 8 3.61 -0.11 2.44
CA LEU A 8 3.49 1.24 3.01
C LEU A 8 2.81 1.22 4.37
N HIS A 9 1.83 0.34 4.54
CA HIS A 9 1.06 0.24 5.77
C HIS A 9 0.45 -1.15 5.89
N ARG A 10 0.69 -1.83 7.02
CA ARG A 10 0.02 -3.08 7.38
C ARG A 10 -0.58 -2.94 8.77
N ARG A 11 -1.84 -3.33 8.92
CA ARG A 11 -2.50 -3.41 10.22
C ARG A 11 -3.29 -4.71 10.30
N VAL A 12 -2.99 -5.49 11.34
CA VAL A 12 -3.75 -6.68 11.70
C VAL A 12 -4.47 -6.39 13.02
N LYS A 13 -5.75 -6.73 13.09
CA LYS A 13 -6.55 -6.65 14.31
C LYS A 13 -7.21 -8.00 14.57
N ASN A 14 -7.26 -8.38 15.83
CA ASN A 14 -8.19 -9.40 16.28
C ASN A 14 -9.51 -8.70 16.63
N LEU A 15 -10.60 -9.17 16.05
CA LEU A 15 -11.97 -8.74 16.33
C LEU A 15 -12.60 -9.75 17.29
N GLU A 16 -13.85 -9.51 17.68
CA GLU A 16 -14.58 -10.47 18.50
C GLU A 16 -14.68 -11.83 17.79
N GLN A 17 -14.83 -12.90 18.58
CA GLN A 17 -15.03 -14.27 18.09
C GLN A 17 -13.85 -14.83 17.26
N GLY A 18 -12.64 -14.30 17.44
CA GLY A 18 -11.43 -14.83 16.80
C GLY A 18 -11.29 -14.46 15.31
N ILE A 19 -12.08 -13.49 14.84
CA ILE A 19 -11.99 -12.98 13.47
C ILE A 19 -10.74 -12.09 13.36
N LEU A 20 -9.87 -12.36 12.39
CA LEU A 20 -8.73 -11.52 12.08
C LEU A 20 -9.07 -10.59 10.93
N HIS A 21 -8.78 -9.31 11.12
CA HIS A 21 -8.94 -8.28 10.10
C HIS A 21 -7.57 -7.74 9.70
N CYS A 22 -7.15 -8.05 8.48
CA CYS A 22 -5.92 -7.57 7.87
C CYS A 22 -6.24 -6.45 6.88
N ARG A 23 -5.52 -5.35 6.99
CA ARG A 23 -5.52 -4.27 5.99
C ARG A 23 -4.08 -3.92 5.63
N GLU A 24 -3.80 -3.97 4.34
CA GLU A 24 -2.48 -3.69 3.79
C GLU A 24 -2.56 -2.71 2.61
N ILE A 25 -1.58 -1.82 2.53
CA ILE A 25 -1.36 -0.94 1.40
C ILE A 25 0.05 -1.18 0.90
N GLU A 26 0.17 -1.58 -0.36
CA GLU A 26 1.42 -1.91 -1.02
C GLU A 26 1.64 -1.01 -2.23
N LEU A 27 2.91 -0.81 -2.56
CA LEU A 27 3.32 -0.04 -3.72
C LEU A 27 4.40 -0.81 -4.49
N GLN A 28 4.21 -0.97 -5.79
CA GLN A 28 5.19 -1.63 -6.65
C GLN A 28 5.45 -0.79 -7.91
N LEU A 29 6.71 -0.66 -8.30
CA LEU A 29 7.06 -0.06 -9.59
C LEU A 29 6.84 -1.09 -10.71
N THR A 30 6.15 -0.71 -11.78
CA THR A 30 6.03 -1.58 -12.97
C THR A 30 7.39 -1.82 -13.62
N GLU A 31 7.55 -2.95 -14.32
CA GLU A 31 8.84 -3.31 -14.94
C GLU A 31 9.35 -2.28 -15.95
N ASP A 32 8.43 -1.55 -16.61
CA ASP A 32 8.76 -0.45 -17.52
C ASP A 32 9.21 0.85 -16.82
N GLY A 33 9.13 0.90 -15.49
CA GLY A 33 9.50 2.07 -14.67
C GLY A 33 8.54 3.26 -14.79
N ARG A 34 7.40 3.14 -15.49
CA ARG A 34 6.53 4.28 -15.80
C ARG A 34 5.36 4.44 -14.84
N HIS A 35 4.97 3.38 -14.14
CA HIS A 35 3.81 3.38 -13.27
C HIS A 35 4.11 2.76 -11.92
N LEU A 36 3.40 3.24 -10.90
CA LEU A 36 3.28 2.59 -9.61
C LEU A 36 1.95 1.84 -9.58
N LEU A 37 1.98 0.58 -9.16
CA LEU A 37 0.80 -0.17 -8.75
C LEU A 37 0.62 0.05 -7.26
N LEU A 38 -0.47 0.73 -6.89
CA LEU A 38 -0.90 0.86 -5.50
C LEU A 38 -1.99 -0.18 -5.26
N SER A 39 -1.70 -1.14 -4.40
CA SER A 39 -2.62 -2.22 -4.05
C SER A 39 -3.15 -1.97 -2.64
N ARG A 40 -4.47 -2.01 -2.49
CA ARG A 40 -5.14 -1.96 -1.19
C ARG A 40 -5.80 -3.30 -0.94
N TYR A 41 -5.27 -3.99 0.06
CA TYR A 41 -5.70 -5.32 0.47
C TYR A 41 -6.52 -5.25 1.75
N LEU A 42 -7.64 -5.96 1.76
CA LEU A 42 -8.48 -6.16 2.92
C LEU A 42 -8.84 -7.64 3.02
N GLU A 43 -8.56 -8.25 4.17
CA GLU A 43 -8.95 -9.63 4.42
C GLU A 43 -9.58 -9.77 5.80
N LEU A 44 -10.73 -10.44 5.84
CA LEU A 44 -11.40 -10.91 7.03
C LEU A 44 -11.24 -12.43 7.07
N TYR A 45 -10.42 -12.90 7.99
CA TYR A 45 -10.23 -14.32 8.23
C TYR A 45 -11.05 -14.74 9.46
N SER A 46 -11.85 -15.79 9.31
CA SER A 46 -12.56 -16.47 10.39
C SER A 46 -12.34 -17.96 10.25
N HIS A 47 -12.15 -18.67 11.37
CA HIS A 47 -12.00 -20.12 11.33
C HIS A 47 -13.34 -20.82 11.04
N ASP A 48 -14.45 -20.23 11.53
CA ASP A 48 -15.77 -20.85 11.50
C ASP A 48 -16.66 -20.34 10.36
N GLN A 49 -16.22 -19.32 9.61
CA GLN A 49 -16.97 -18.69 8.53
C GLN A 49 -16.10 -18.53 7.28
N VAL A 50 -16.75 -18.44 6.11
CA VAL A 50 -16.06 -18.10 4.86
C VAL A 50 -15.48 -16.69 5.00
N GLY A 51 -14.16 -16.59 4.97
CA GLY A 51 -13.48 -15.30 5.00
C GLY A 51 -13.84 -14.43 3.79
N ALA A 52 -13.62 -13.12 3.92
CA ALA A 52 -13.81 -12.17 2.82
C ALA A 52 -12.46 -11.55 2.43
N CYS A 53 -12.23 -11.38 1.14
CA CYS A 53 -11.04 -10.71 0.61
C CYS A 53 -11.47 -9.68 -0.44
N ASP A 54 -11.00 -8.45 -0.31
CA ASP A 54 -11.15 -7.39 -1.29
C ASP A 54 -9.77 -6.80 -1.64
N ILE A 55 -9.53 -6.63 -2.94
CA ILE A 55 -8.28 -6.09 -3.46
C ILE A 55 -8.61 -5.01 -4.48
N GLN A 56 -8.16 -3.80 -4.20
CA GLN A 56 -8.30 -2.67 -5.11
C GLN A 56 -6.91 -2.26 -5.61
N ASN A 57 -6.72 -2.35 -6.92
CA ASN A 57 -5.46 -2.02 -7.57
C ASN A 57 -5.61 -0.72 -8.36
N TYR A 58 -4.67 0.19 -8.17
CA TYR A 58 -4.61 1.46 -8.88
C TYR A 58 -3.30 1.56 -9.62
N ARG A 59 -3.36 1.98 -10.89
CA ARG A 59 -2.17 2.25 -11.70
C ARG A 59 -1.95 3.76 -11.77
N VAL A 60 -0.84 4.22 -11.21
CA VAL A 60 -0.51 5.64 -11.08
C VAL A 60 0.72 5.96 -11.92
N PRO A 61 0.67 6.91 -12.87
CA PRO A 61 1.88 7.34 -13.58
C PRO A 61 2.92 7.87 -12.59
N LEU A 62 4.13 7.31 -12.61
CA LEU A 62 5.20 7.65 -11.65
C LEU A 62 5.52 9.14 -11.69
N ALA A 63 5.63 9.71 -12.90
CA ALA A 63 5.91 11.13 -13.08
C ALA A 63 4.84 12.04 -12.44
N SER A 64 3.57 11.63 -12.45
CA SER A 64 2.49 12.38 -11.80
C SER A 64 2.60 12.31 -10.27
N MET A 65 2.92 11.14 -9.73
CA MET A 65 3.13 10.98 -8.29
C MET A 65 4.33 11.80 -7.80
N ILE A 66 5.46 11.76 -8.51
CA ILE A 66 6.65 12.57 -8.16
C ILE A 66 6.31 14.05 -8.15
N ARG A 67 5.63 14.55 -9.19
CA ARG A 67 5.21 15.96 -9.24
C ARG A 67 4.31 16.33 -8.05
N TRP A 68 3.37 15.46 -7.70
CA TRP A 68 2.49 15.67 -6.55
C TRP A 68 3.28 15.70 -5.23
N MET A 69 4.22 14.77 -5.04
CA MET A 69 5.07 14.75 -3.83
C MET A 69 5.94 16.00 -3.72
N VAL A 70 6.48 16.51 -4.83
CA VAL A 70 7.28 17.74 -4.83
C VAL A 70 6.43 18.96 -4.48
N SER A 71 5.16 19.00 -4.91
CA SER A 71 4.28 20.14 -4.64
C SER A 71 3.62 20.13 -3.26
N HIS A 72 3.52 18.96 -2.61
CA HIS A 72 2.85 18.82 -1.31
C HIS A 72 3.78 18.35 -0.18
N GLY A 73 5.01 17.97 -0.50
CA GLY A 73 6.00 17.55 0.48
C GLY A 73 6.54 18.72 1.29
N GLU A 74 6.80 18.48 2.57
CA GLU A 74 7.50 19.42 3.42
C GLU A 74 8.99 19.45 3.04
N ARG A 75 9.53 20.66 2.81
CA ARG A 75 10.97 20.82 2.58
C ARG A 75 11.72 20.57 3.88
N MET A 76 12.49 19.50 3.94
CA MET A 76 13.48 19.34 4.99
C MET A 76 14.66 20.28 4.70
N SER A 77 14.74 21.38 5.43
CA SER A 77 15.98 22.17 5.49
C SER A 77 17.09 21.26 6.03
N PRO A 78 18.27 21.18 5.40
CA PRO A 78 19.37 20.43 5.97
C PRO A 78 19.66 20.99 7.37
N LEU A 79 19.72 20.11 8.36
CA LEU A 79 20.25 20.46 9.68
C LEU A 79 21.63 21.07 9.46
N VAL A 80 21.75 22.38 9.66
CA VAL A 80 23.04 23.06 9.72
C VAL A 80 23.73 22.49 10.96
N ARG A 81 24.73 21.62 10.74
CA ARG A 81 25.66 21.19 11.78
C ARG A 81 26.75 22.23 11.96
#